data_AF-T0C8T7-F1
#
_entry.id   AF-T0C8T7-F1
#
_cell.length_a   1.000
_cell.length_b   1.000
_cell.length_c   1.000
_cell.angle_alpha   90.00
_cell.angle_beta   90.00
_cell.angle_gamma   90.00
#
_symmetry.space_group_name_H-M   'P 1'
#
loop_
_entity.id
_entity.type
_entity.pdbx_description
1 polymer ?
#
loop_
_entity_poly.entity_id
_entity_poly.type
_entity_poly.pdbx_seq_one_letter_code
_entity_poly.pdbx_strand_id
1 'polypeptide(L)' 'MGSIYTIRKAVPDDAAGVAKVHVDSWRTTYREIVNDEFLASLSYEK' A
#
# COMPACT_ATOMS: atom_id res chain seq x y z
N MET A 1 -12.43 -23.28 3.83
CA MET A 1 -11.01 -23.52 3.55
C MET A 1 -10.25 -22.30 4.04
N GLY A 2 -9.45 -22.39 5.10
CA GLY A 2 -8.70 -21.25 5.63
C GLY A 2 -7.37 -21.09 4.91
N SER A 3 -7.05 -19.90 4.44
CA SER A 3 -5.71 -19.59 3.93
C SER A 3 -4.72 -19.55 5.09
N ILE A 4 -3.60 -20.25 4.97
CA ILE A 4 -2.48 -20.14 5.90
C ILE A 4 -1.64 -18.94 5.47
N TYR A 5 -1.42 -17.99 6.37
CA TYR A 5 -0.54 -16.85 6.15
C TYR A 5 0.70 -16.98 7.03
N THR A 6 1.85 -16.60 6.48
CA THR A 6 3.14 -16.58 7.20
C THR A 6 3.60 -15.14 7.35
N ILE A 7 3.93 -14.74 8.57
CA ILE A 7 4.50 -13.42 8.87
C ILE A 7 6.01 -13.57 9.02
N ARG A 8 6.78 -12.76 8.29
CA ARG A 8 8.25 -12.77 8.30
C ARG A 8 8.82 -11.36 8.22
N LYS A 9 10.11 -11.21 8.48
CA LYS A 9 10.82 -9.95 8.22
C LYS A 9 10.78 -9.62 6.73
N ALA A 10 10.62 -8.34 6.42
CA ALA A 10 10.68 -7.84 5.06
C ALA A 10 12.11 -7.91 4.51
N VAL A 11 12.22 -8.11 3.20
CA VAL A 11 13.44 -8.04 2.40
C VAL A 11 13.25 -7.04 1.25
N PRO A 12 14.31 -6.56 0.59
CA PRO A 12 14.18 -5.57 -0.49
C PRO A 12 13.20 -5.96 -1.60
N ASP A 13 13.12 -7.25 -1.94
CA ASP A 13 12.20 -7.77 -2.96
C ASP A 13 10.71 -7.57 -2.61
N ASP A 14 10.38 -7.36 -1.34
CA ASP A 14 9.01 -7.08 -0.90
C ASP A 14 8.57 -5.64 -1.20
N ALA A 15 9.50 -4.75 -1.59
CA ALA A 15 9.24 -3.32 -1.72
C ALA A 15 8.04 -3.01 -2.63
N ALA A 16 7.92 -3.69 -3.77
CA ALA A 16 6.80 -3.50 -4.69
C ALA A 16 5.45 -3.89 -4.06
N GLY A 17 5.41 -5.00 -3.31
CA GLY A 17 4.22 -5.45 -2.60
C GLY A 17 3.81 -4.49 -1.47
N VAL A 18 4.79 -4.01 -0.70
CA VAL A 18 4.56 -3.04 0.38
C VAL A 18 4.10 -1.69 -0.19
N ALA A 19 4.70 -1.22 -1.27
CA ALA A 19 4.31 0.02 -1.95
C ALA A 19 2.84 -0.05 -2.41
N LYS A 20 2.42 -1.18 -2.99
CA LYS A 20 1.03 -1.39 -3.38
C LYS A 20 0.07 -1.30 -2.20
N VAL A 21 0.35 -2.06 -1.13
CA VAL A 21 -0.51 -2.05 0.08
C VAL A 21 -0.59 -0.65 0.68
N HIS A 22 0.54 0.07 0.76
CA HIS A 22 0.59 1.44 1.25
C HIS A 22 -0.27 2.39 0.41
N VAL A 23 -0.04 2.47 -0.89
CA VAL A 23 -0.72 3.42 -1.79
C VAL A 23 -2.21 3.12 -1.88
N ASP A 24 -2.60 1.85 -2.02
CA ASP A 24 -4.01 1.47 -2.12
C ASP A 24 -4.76 1.78 -0.82
N SER A 25 -4.18 1.42 0.33
CA SER A 25 -4.78 1.70 1.63
C SER A 25 -4.96 3.20 1.84
N TRP A 26 -4.01 4.02 1.41
CA TRP A 26 -4.11 5.47 1.56
C TRP A 26 -5.20 6.09 0.68
N ARG A 27 -5.25 5.71 -0.60
CA ARG A 27 -6.25 6.20 -1.56
C ARG A 27 -7.68 5.87 -1.14
N THR A 28 -7.89 4.75 -0.45
CA THR A 28 -9.23 4.35 0.00
C THR A 28 -9.58 4.88 1.38
N THR A 29 -8.64 4.82 2.33
CA THR A 29 -8.93 5.11 3.75
C THR A 29 -8.94 6.61 4.03
N TYR A 30 -8.12 7.39 3.33
CA TYR A 30 -7.98 8.83 3.57
C TYR A 30 -8.72 9.70 2.56
N ARG A 31 -9.57 9.11 1.71
CA ARG A 31 -10.48 9.88 0.86
C ARG A 31 -11.33 10.82 1.72
N GLU A 32 -11.54 12.05 1.25
CA GLU A 32 -12.30 13.11 1.94
C GLU A 32 -11.64 13.66 3.23
N ILE A 33 -10.50 13.10 3.66
CA ILE A 33 -9.70 13.58 4.79
C ILE A 33 -8.44 14.30 4.28
N VAL A 34 -7.79 13.71 3.28
CA VAL A 34 -6.58 14.24 2.63
C VAL A 34 -6.95 14.73 1.23
N ASN A 35 -6.22 15.74 0.74
CA ASN A 35 -6.43 16.31 -0.59
C ASN A 35 -6.34 15.23 -1.70
N ASP A 36 -7.30 15.25 -2.62
CA ASP A 36 -7.42 14.26 -3.68
C ASP A 36 -6.22 14.27 -4.65
N GLU A 37 -5.63 15.43 -4.94
CA GLU A 37 -4.45 15.54 -5.81
C GLU A 37 -3.23 14.88 -5.15
N PHE A 38 -3.08 15.03 -3.82
CA PHE A 38 -2.05 14.33 -3.07
C PHE A 38 -2.26 12.81 -3.13
N LEU A 39 -3.47 12.32 -2.87
CA LEU A 39 -3.79 10.89 -2.95
C LEU A 39 -3.60 10.33 -4.38
N ALA A 40 -3.89 11.15 -5.40
CA ALA A 40 -3.65 10.79 -6.80
C ALA A 40 -2.16 10.69 -7.12
N SER A 41 -1.33 11.59 -6.56
CA SER A 41 0.12 11.63 -6.78
C SER A 41 0.90 10.45 -6.21
N LEU A 42 0.31 9.69 -5.28
CA LEU A 42 0.94 8.48 -4.73
C LEU A 42 1.21 7.47 -5.84
N SER A 43 2.44 6.96 -5.89
CA SER A 43 2.88 6.01 -6.90
C SER A 43 3.46 4.74 -6.26
N TYR A 44 3.30 3.61 -6.95
CA TYR A 44 4.00 2.37 -6.59
C TYR A 44 5.48 2.43 -6.97
N GLU A 45 5.82 3.30 -7.91
CA GLU A 45 7.17 3.56 -8.41
C GLU A 45 7.73 4.84 -7.77
N LYS A 46 9.06 4.95 -7.69
CA LYS A 46 9.75 6.13 -7.19
C LYS A 46 10.24 7.01 -8.33
#